data_AF-A0A657ARX4-F1
#
_entry.id   AF-A0A657ARX4-F1
#
_cell.length_a   1.000
_cell.length_b   1.000
_cell.length_c   1.000
_cell.angle_alpha   90.00
_cell.angle_beta   90.00
_cell.angle_gamma   90.00
#
_symmetry.space_group_name_H-M   'P 1'
#
loop_
_entity.id
_entity.type
_entity.pdbx_description
1 polymer ?
#
loop_
_entity_poly.entity_id
_entity_poly.type
_entity_poly.pdbx_seq_one_letter_code
_entity_poly.pdbx_strand_id
1 'polypeptide(L)'
;GNSARSQMAEALLNYHHGNRFEAFSAGTNPETVHPLTLAALKTHGIENIHQSKHIDELAGQHFDYVVTLCDRATQECKSLGAKEKKLEWSFSDPKVSKGDDLSDIERFHMSLTEINRRINSFAAIESNQAILDAQHSNELSPLQLFKSLSDELRLKCLMLIQYEGELCVCELMAALEYEQPKVSRHLALLKKAGILTDRRMGQWVFYRINPSLPSWAKSVLAQTCDANISEFS
;
A
#
# COMPACT_ATOMS: atom_id res chain seq x y z
N GLY A 1 1.25 16.49 26.30
CA GLY A 1 -0.01 16.21 26.99
C GLY A 1 -1.05 15.61 26.07
N ASN A 2 -2.23 15.31 26.61
CA ASN A 2 -3.36 14.66 25.94
C ASN A 2 -4.55 15.62 25.78
N SER A 3 -4.30 16.76 25.11
CA SER A 3 -5.22 17.91 25.13
C SER A 3 -5.76 18.35 23.76
N ALA A 4 -5.02 18.09 22.67
CA ALA A 4 -5.40 18.52 21.31
C ALA A 4 -5.26 17.40 20.28
N ARG A 5 -4.08 17.26 19.66
CA ARG A 5 -3.82 16.31 18.56
C ARG A 5 -4.27 14.87 18.86
N SER A 6 -3.93 14.35 20.04
CA SER A 6 -4.27 12.96 20.40
C SER A 6 -5.76 12.76 20.71
N GLN A 7 -6.42 13.77 21.27
CA GLN A 7 -7.88 13.78 21.44
C GLN A 7 -8.61 13.84 20.09
N MET A 8 -8.14 14.69 19.18
CA MET A 8 -8.65 14.74 17.80
C MET A 8 -8.50 13.40 17.10
N ALA A 9 -7.33 12.77 17.24
CA ALA A 9 -7.03 11.51 16.56
C ALA A 9 -7.90 10.35 17.07
N GLU A 10 -8.04 10.18 18.39
CA GLU A 10 -8.92 9.17 19.00
C GLU A 10 -10.36 9.36 18.54
N ALA A 11 -10.87 10.59 18.65
CA ALA A 11 -12.24 10.92 18.32
C ALA A 11 -12.56 10.66 16.83
N LEU A 12 -11.69 11.11 15.92
CA LEU A 12 -11.87 10.91 14.48
C LEU A 12 -11.80 9.43 14.07
N LEU A 13 -10.87 8.66 14.64
CA LEU A 13 -10.71 7.24 14.28
C LEU A 13 -11.92 6.43 14.76
N ASN A 14 -12.37 6.64 16.00
CA ASN A 14 -13.56 5.98 16.54
C ASN A 14 -14.83 6.40 15.78
N TYR A 15 -14.96 7.68 15.40
CA TYR A 15 -16.13 8.18 14.68
C TYR A 15 -16.22 7.64 13.25
N HIS A 16 -15.11 7.67 12.49
CA HIS A 16 -15.12 7.28 11.08
C HIS A 16 -14.93 5.77 10.86
N HIS A 17 -14.20 5.09 11.75
CA HIS A 17 -13.79 3.70 11.55
C HIS A 17 -13.99 2.81 12.80
N GLY A 18 -14.88 3.19 13.71
CA GLY A 18 -15.17 2.48 14.97
C GLY A 18 -15.73 1.06 14.80
N ASN A 19 -16.19 0.70 13.61
CA ASN A 19 -16.59 -0.68 13.29
C ASN A 19 -15.40 -1.64 13.11
N ARG A 20 -14.18 -1.10 13.05
CA ARG A 20 -12.96 -1.85 12.71
C ARG A 20 -11.79 -1.55 13.61
N PHE A 21 -11.75 -0.34 14.16
CA PHE A 21 -10.71 0.10 15.07
C PHE A 21 -11.35 0.53 16.38
N GLU A 22 -10.64 0.26 17.47
CA GLU A 22 -10.92 0.86 18.77
C GLU A 22 -9.71 1.73 19.14
N ALA A 23 -9.93 3.04 19.18
CA ALA A 23 -8.89 4.02 19.42
C ALA A 23 -8.92 4.52 20.86
N PHE A 24 -7.72 4.69 21.42
CA PHE A 24 -7.48 5.31 22.72
C PHE A 24 -6.39 6.37 22.57
N SER A 25 -6.46 7.44 23.36
CA SER A 25 -5.36 8.40 23.48
C SER A 25 -4.91 8.60 24.92
N ALA A 26 -3.64 8.97 25.08
CA ALA A 26 -3.03 9.32 26.35
C ALA A 26 -1.84 10.25 26.15
N GLY A 27 -1.25 10.74 27.25
CA GLY A 27 -0.02 11.52 27.24
C GLY A 27 0.81 11.28 28.50
N THR A 28 2.10 11.56 28.41
CA THR A 28 3.07 11.46 29.52
C THR A 28 2.92 12.56 30.57
N ASN A 29 2.31 13.68 30.19
CA ASN A 29 1.98 14.80 31.06
C ASN A 29 0.60 15.33 30.61
N PRO A 30 -0.51 14.68 30.99
CA PRO A 30 -1.85 15.05 30.55
C PRO A 30 -2.23 16.44 31.05
N GLU A 31 -3.04 17.13 30.26
CA GLU A 31 -3.54 18.48 30.52
C GLU A 31 -5.04 18.45 30.22
N THR A 32 -5.83 19.37 30.78
CA THR A 32 -7.24 19.51 30.38
C THR A 32 -7.37 19.63 28.87
N VAL A 33 -8.39 18.98 28.29
CA VAL A 33 -8.64 19.07 26.86
C VAL A 33 -8.89 20.53 26.48
N HIS A 34 -8.16 21.00 25.47
CA HIS A 34 -8.24 22.38 25.06
C HIS A 34 -9.63 22.69 24.48
N PRO A 35 -10.30 23.80 24.85
CA PRO A 35 -11.65 24.11 24.38
C PRO A 35 -11.78 24.17 22.85
N LEU A 36 -10.76 24.68 22.16
CA LEU A 36 -10.76 24.71 20.69
C LEU A 36 -10.64 23.33 20.04
N THR A 37 -10.15 22.31 20.75
CA THR A 37 -10.22 20.91 20.30
C THR A 37 -11.67 20.46 20.21
N LEU A 38 -12.46 20.74 21.25
CA LEU A 38 -13.89 20.44 21.30
C LEU A 38 -14.64 21.20 20.22
N ALA A 39 -14.36 22.49 20.08
CA ALA A 39 -14.98 23.33 19.06
C ALA A 39 -14.71 22.81 17.64
N ALA A 40 -13.46 22.42 17.34
CA ALA A 40 -13.09 21.88 16.04
C ALA A 40 -13.74 20.53 15.75
N LEU A 41 -13.80 19.63 16.75
CA LEU A 41 -14.47 18.32 16.61
C LEU A 41 -15.98 18.47 16.40
N LYS A 42 -16.60 19.43 17.08
CA LYS A 42 -18.03 19.71 16.94
C LYS A 42 -18.42 20.10 15.52
N THR A 43 -17.55 20.79 14.76
CA THR A 43 -17.84 21.10 13.35
C THR A 43 -17.88 19.87 12.45
N HIS A 44 -17.40 18.72 12.93
CA HIS A 44 -17.46 17.43 12.25
C HIS A 44 -18.57 16.51 12.81
N GLY A 45 -19.45 17.04 13.66
CA GLY A 45 -20.52 16.28 14.30
C GLY A 45 -20.06 15.38 15.46
N ILE A 46 -18.83 15.56 15.94
CA ILE A 46 -18.26 14.77 17.04
C ILE A 46 -18.41 15.56 18.33
N GLU A 47 -19.34 15.13 19.18
CA GLU A 47 -19.65 15.81 20.45
C GLU A 47 -19.13 15.05 21.69
N ASN A 48 -18.96 13.73 21.58
CA ASN A 48 -18.47 12.89 22.65
C ASN A 48 -16.98 12.62 22.47
N ILE A 49 -16.16 13.10 23.40
CA ILE A 49 -14.74 12.79 23.46
C ILE A 49 -14.38 12.22 24.84
N HIS A 50 -13.26 11.51 24.90
CA HIS A 50 -12.76 10.97 26.15
C HIS A 50 -12.04 12.04 26.97
N GLN A 51 -11.84 11.75 28.26
CA GLN A 51 -11.08 12.62 29.16
C GLN A 51 -9.58 12.53 28.84
N SER A 52 -8.87 13.62 29.12
CA SER A 52 -7.41 13.60 29.08
C SER A 52 -6.89 12.65 30.16
N LYS A 53 -6.03 11.71 29.78
CA LYS A 53 -5.52 10.65 30.65
C LYS A 53 -4.00 10.46 30.57
N HIS A 54 -3.40 9.97 31.65
CA HIS A 54 -1.98 9.61 31.67
C HIS A 54 -1.77 8.29 30.93
N ILE A 55 -0.58 8.08 30.35
CA ILE A 55 -0.28 6.85 29.61
C ILE A 55 -0.34 5.59 30.48
N ASP A 56 -0.01 5.71 31.78
CA ASP A 56 -0.08 4.60 32.73
C ASP A 56 -1.51 4.08 32.95
N GLU A 57 -2.54 4.88 32.64
CA GLU A 57 -3.93 4.41 32.71
C GLU A 57 -4.24 3.37 31.63
N LEU A 58 -3.42 3.30 30.58
CA LEU A 58 -3.50 2.27 29.53
C LEU A 58 -2.51 1.12 29.78
N ALA A 59 -1.82 1.10 30.93
CA ALA A 59 -0.86 0.06 31.24
C ALA A 59 -1.53 -1.32 31.29
N GLY A 60 -0.93 -2.30 30.60
CA GLY A 60 -1.46 -3.66 30.52
C GLY A 60 -2.54 -3.87 29.46
N GLN A 61 -3.02 -2.81 28.79
CA GLN A 61 -3.85 -2.95 27.61
C GLN A 61 -2.98 -3.35 26.40
N HIS A 62 -3.51 -4.24 25.56
CA HIS A 62 -2.86 -4.66 24.33
C HIS A 62 -3.26 -3.73 23.17
N PHE A 63 -2.27 -3.30 22.38
CA PHE A 63 -2.50 -2.48 21.19
C PHE A 63 -1.77 -3.07 19.99
N ASP A 64 -2.46 -3.19 18.86
CA ASP A 64 -1.82 -3.59 17.59
C ASP A 64 -0.93 -2.47 17.04
N TYR A 65 -1.33 -1.22 17.26
CA TYR A 65 -0.65 -0.01 16.80
C TYR A 65 -0.45 0.99 17.94
N VAL A 66 0.73 1.59 17.99
CA VAL A 66 1.02 2.76 18.83
C VAL A 66 1.42 3.90 17.91
N VAL A 67 0.63 4.98 17.90
CA VAL A 67 0.86 6.14 17.02
C VAL A 67 1.28 7.34 17.86
N THR A 68 2.50 7.84 17.66
CA THR A 68 2.95 9.10 18.25
C THR A 68 2.64 10.26 17.29
N LEU A 69 2.17 11.38 17.83
CA LEU A 69 1.65 12.51 17.04
C LEU A 69 2.57 13.74 17.00
N CYS A 70 3.74 13.64 17.63
CA CYS A 70 4.79 14.66 17.59
C CYS A 70 6.14 14.07 18.01
N ASP A 71 7.22 14.74 17.62
CA ASP A 71 8.59 14.30 17.87
C ASP A 71 8.89 14.11 19.37
N ARG A 72 8.33 14.99 20.22
CA ARG A 72 8.44 14.87 21.67
C ARG A 72 7.77 13.59 22.17
N ALA A 73 6.56 13.30 21.72
CA ALA A 73 5.85 12.06 22.08
C ALA A 73 6.62 10.83 21.58
N THR A 74 7.20 10.89 20.38
CA THR A 74 8.08 9.84 19.86
C THR A 74 9.23 9.57 20.82
N GLN A 75 9.96 10.59 21.27
CA GLN A 75 11.09 10.43 22.18
C GLN A 75 10.67 9.85 23.53
N GLU A 76 9.58 10.36 24.10
CA GLU A 76 9.07 9.93 25.40
C GLU A 76 8.49 8.51 25.37
N CYS A 77 7.98 8.05 24.22
CA CYS A 77 7.37 6.72 24.06
C CYS A 77 8.35 5.63 23.58
N LYS A 78 9.65 5.93 23.45
CA LYS A 78 10.66 4.94 23.03
C LYS A 78 10.74 3.71 23.95
N SER A 79 10.36 3.86 25.22
CA SER A 79 10.39 2.81 26.24
C SER A 79 9.20 1.86 26.24
N LEU A 80 8.11 2.19 25.52
CA LEU A 80 6.98 1.25 25.34
C LEU A 80 7.47 0.03 24.54
N GLY A 81 6.92 -1.15 24.81
CA GLY A 81 7.43 -2.45 24.36
C GLY A 81 7.75 -2.60 22.85
N ALA A 82 8.44 -3.69 22.51
CA ALA A 82 8.89 -3.99 21.15
C ALA A 82 7.86 -4.80 20.31
N LYS A 83 6.67 -5.08 20.85
CA LYS A 83 5.71 -6.00 20.20
C LYS A 83 4.68 -5.29 19.32
N GLU A 84 4.46 -4.00 19.55
CA GLU A 84 3.45 -3.19 18.88
C GLU A 84 4.00 -2.54 17.59
N LYS A 85 3.16 -2.41 16.54
CA LYS A 85 3.55 -1.65 15.34
C LYS A 85 3.57 -0.16 15.68
N LYS A 86 4.76 0.44 15.68
CA LYS A 86 4.94 1.86 16.01
C LYS A 86 4.88 2.71 14.75
N LEU A 87 3.99 3.71 14.75
CA LEU A 87 3.89 4.72 13.71
C LEU A 87 4.16 6.09 14.30
N GLU A 88 4.88 6.92 13.54
CA GLU A 88 5.21 8.28 13.95
C GLU A 88 4.59 9.24 12.94
N TRP A 89 3.63 10.04 13.40
CA TRP A 89 3.02 11.12 12.62
C TRP A 89 3.42 12.44 13.27
N SER A 90 3.95 13.39 12.51
CA SER A 90 4.34 14.69 13.05
C SER A 90 3.34 15.74 12.59
N PHE A 91 2.59 16.31 13.54
CA PHE A 91 1.66 17.41 13.29
C PHE A 91 2.10 18.65 14.07
N SER A 92 1.91 19.82 13.48
CA SER A 92 2.11 21.09 14.19
C SER A 92 1.22 21.16 15.43
N ASP A 93 1.74 21.71 16.55
CA ASP A 93 0.91 21.90 17.74
C ASP A 93 -0.02 23.10 17.54
N PRO A 94 -1.35 22.91 17.47
CA PRO A 94 -2.27 24.02 17.23
C PRO A 94 -2.31 25.02 18.39
N LYS A 95 -1.79 24.66 19.57
CA LYS A 95 -1.68 25.55 20.74
C LYS A 95 -0.56 26.59 20.59
N VAL A 96 0.35 26.42 19.64
CA VAL A 96 1.52 27.28 19.48
C VAL A 96 1.37 28.10 18.20
N SER A 97 1.24 29.41 18.35
CA SER A 97 1.34 30.33 17.20
C SER A 97 2.77 30.34 16.67
N LYS A 98 2.93 30.30 15.35
CA LYS A 98 4.23 30.36 14.68
C LYS A 98 4.57 31.77 14.18
N GLY A 99 3.87 32.80 14.66
CA GLY A 99 3.94 34.14 14.08
C GLY A 99 3.27 34.24 12.72
N ASP A 100 2.32 33.34 12.45
CA ASP A 100 1.42 33.39 11.30
C ASP A 100 0.19 34.27 11.61
N ASP A 101 -0.44 34.81 10.57
CA ASP A 101 -1.66 35.62 10.68
C ASP A 101 -2.92 34.77 10.98
N LEU A 102 -2.75 33.48 11.32
CA LEU A 102 -3.85 32.58 11.62
C LEU A 102 -4.41 32.86 13.02
N SER A 103 -5.73 32.82 13.14
CA SER A 103 -6.39 32.73 14.44
C SER A 103 -6.15 31.35 15.08
N ASP A 104 -6.33 31.26 16.41
CA ASP A 104 -6.25 29.98 17.10
C ASP A 104 -7.27 28.97 16.54
N ILE A 105 -8.49 29.43 16.23
CA ILE A 105 -9.56 28.60 15.67
C ILE A 105 -9.10 27.95 14.36
N GLU A 106 -8.51 28.73 13.45
CA GLU A 106 -8.00 28.23 12.17
C GLU A 106 -6.88 27.20 12.36
N ARG A 107 -5.93 27.44 13.27
CA ARG A 107 -4.87 26.46 13.58
C ARG A 107 -5.44 25.13 14.05
N PHE A 108 -6.43 25.14 14.95
CA PHE A 108 -7.08 23.92 15.43
C PHE A 108 -7.84 23.20 14.30
N HIS A 109 -8.54 23.92 13.43
CA HIS A 109 -9.21 23.31 12.26
C HIS A 109 -8.24 22.72 11.25
N MET A 110 -7.12 23.39 10.99
CA MET A 110 -6.08 22.88 10.10
C MET A 110 -5.47 21.59 10.65
N SER A 111 -5.10 21.57 11.94
CA SER A 111 -4.60 20.36 12.59
C SER A 111 -5.62 19.22 12.56
N LEU A 112 -6.89 19.49 12.82
CA LEU A 112 -7.95 18.49 12.74
C LEU A 112 -8.08 17.90 11.34
N THR A 113 -8.07 18.75 10.31
CA THR A 113 -8.15 18.34 8.90
C THR A 113 -6.97 17.46 8.51
N GLU A 114 -5.76 17.84 8.93
CA GLU A 114 -4.54 17.10 8.65
C GLU A 114 -4.56 15.71 9.31
N ILE A 115 -4.97 15.65 10.59
CA ILE A 115 -5.13 14.40 11.35
C ILE A 115 -6.20 13.51 10.71
N ASN A 116 -7.35 14.07 10.33
CA ASN A 116 -8.42 13.32 9.68
C ASN A 116 -7.97 12.69 8.36
N ARG A 117 -7.27 13.47 7.51
CA ARG A 117 -6.70 12.95 6.26
C ARG A 117 -5.75 11.77 6.52
N ARG A 118 -4.91 11.89 7.55
CA ARG A 118 -3.95 10.84 7.91
C ARG A 118 -4.64 9.58 8.43
N ILE A 119 -5.66 9.73 9.28
CA ILE A 119 -6.50 8.63 9.78
C ILE A 119 -7.16 7.87 8.64
N ASN A 120 -7.78 8.58 7.69
CA ASN A 120 -8.45 7.95 6.56
C ASN A 120 -7.47 7.20 5.66
N SER A 121 -6.27 7.74 5.45
CA SER A 121 -5.22 7.06 4.71
C SER A 121 -4.73 5.79 5.44
N PHE A 122 -4.52 5.88 6.76
CA PHE A 122 -4.14 4.74 7.59
C PHE A 122 -5.18 3.62 7.52
N ALA A 123 -6.46 3.93 7.77
CA ALA A 123 -7.54 2.95 7.73
C ALA A 123 -7.66 2.29 6.34
N ALA A 124 -7.52 3.05 5.26
CA ALA A 124 -7.57 2.52 3.89
C ALA A 124 -6.42 1.54 3.59
N ILE A 125 -5.18 1.88 3.98
CA ILE A 125 -4.01 1.01 3.78
C ILE A 125 -4.19 -0.32 4.51
N GLU A 126 -4.60 -0.29 5.78
CA GLU A 126 -4.82 -1.51 6.57
C GLU A 126 -5.97 -2.36 6.02
N SER A 127 -6.97 -1.73 5.39
CA SER A 127 -8.04 -2.45 4.66
C SER A 127 -7.49 -3.23 3.48
N ASN A 128 -6.66 -2.57 2.67
CA ASN A 128 -6.12 -3.16 1.45
C ASN A 128 -5.14 -4.29 1.77
N GLN A 129 -4.34 -4.14 2.82
CA GLN A 129 -3.43 -5.20 3.25
C GLN A 129 -4.19 -6.46 3.67
N ALA A 130 -5.28 -6.32 4.43
CA ALA A 130 -6.14 -7.44 4.81
C ALA A 130 -6.78 -8.14 3.60
N ILE A 131 -7.14 -7.40 2.55
CA ILE A 131 -7.66 -7.95 1.28
C ILE A 131 -6.54 -8.70 0.52
N LEU A 132 -5.34 -8.12 0.42
CA LEU A 132 -4.19 -8.74 -0.25
C LEU A 132 -3.75 -10.04 0.43
N ASP A 133 -3.83 -10.10 1.76
CA ASP A 133 -3.49 -11.30 2.53
C ASP A 133 -4.55 -12.40 2.38
N ALA A 134 -5.83 -12.04 2.18
CA ALA A 134 -6.94 -12.97 1.99
C ALA A 134 -7.07 -13.54 0.56
N GLN A 135 -6.51 -12.89 -0.46
CA GLN A 135 -6.70 -13.26 -1.89
C GLN A 135 -5.64 -14.20 -2.48
N HIS A 136 -4.73 -14.76 -1.68
CA HIS A 136 -3.73 -15.71 -2.21
C HIS A 136 -4.32 -17.10 -2.48
N SER A 137 -5.03 -17.25 -3.61
CA SER A 137 -5.36 -18.55 -4.20
C SER A 137 -5.23 -18.53 -5.73
N ASN A 138 -4.25 -19.29 -6.24
CA ASN A 138 -4.01 -19.73 -7.64
C ASN A 138 -4.01 -18.74 -8.82
N GLU A 139 -4.28 -17.44 -8.64
CA GLU A 139 -4.24 -16.46 -9.73
C GLU A 139 -2.85 -15.83 -9.87
N LEU A 140 -2.39 -15.61 -11.11
CA LEU A 140 -1.09 -14.98 -11.40
C LEU A 140 -1.04 -13.59 -10.77
N SER A 141 -0.15 -13.37 -9.80
CA SER A 141 -0.03 -12.05 -9.17
C SER A 141 0.74 -11.06 -10.05
N PRO A 142 0.49 -9.74 -9.93
CA PRO A 142 1.27 -8.73 -10.63
C PRO A 142 2.78 -8.86 -10.39
N LEU A 143 3.20 -9.14 -9.16
CA LEU A 143 4.60 -9.34 -8.83
C LEU A 143 5.21 -10.55 -9.55
N GLN A 144 4.47 -11.65 -9.67
CA GLN A 144 4.93 -12.84 -10.41
C GLN A 144 5.05 -12.56 -11.92
N LEU A 145 4.09 -11.82 -12.49
CA LEU A 145 4.17 -11.39 -13.89
C LEU A 145 5.41 -10.51 -14.10
N PHE A 146 5.56 -9.42 -13.36
CA PHE A 146 6.67 -8.49 -13.57
C PHE A 146 8.04 -9.14 -13.34
N LYS A 147 8.19 -10.01 -12.33
CA LYS A 147 9.42 -10.83 -12.16
C LYS A 147 9.72 -11.72 -13.37
N SER A 148 8.67 -12.17 -14.06
CA SER A 148 8.80 -12.98 -15.27
C SER A 148 9.20 -12.14 -16.49
N LEU A 149 8.79 -10.88 -16.54
CA LEU A 149 9.08 -9.92 -17.62
C LEU A 149 10.43 -9.21 -17.45
N SER A 150 10.98 -9.09 -16.24
CA SER A 150 12.25 -8.41 -15.95
C SER A 150 13.49 -9.22 -16.39
N ASP A 151 13.52 -9.68 -17.63
CA ASP A 151 14.66 -10.32 -18.29
C ASP A 151 14.53 -10.10 -19.79
N GLU A 152 15.61 -9.61 -20.40
CA GLU A 152 15.61 -9.14 -21.78
C GLU A 152 15.14 -10.22 -22.77
N LEU A 153 15.69 -11.44 -22.66
CA LEU A 153 15.35 -12.52 -23.57
C LEU A 153 13.91 -13.03 -23.38
N ARG A 154 13.44 -13.17 -22.15
CA ARG A 154 12.01 -13.51 -21.91
C ARG A 154 11.08 -12.47 -22.50
N LEU A 155 11.40 -11.19 -22.34
CA LEU A 155 10.57 -10.11 -22.85
C LEU A 155 10.52 -10.14 -24.39
N LYS A 156 11.68 -10.26 -25.04
CA LYS A 156 11.79 -10.40 -26.50
C LYS A 156 11.01 -11.61 -27.03
N CYS A 157 11.14 -12.78 -26.39
CA CYS A 157 10.36 -13.97 -26.75
C CYS A 157 8.85 -13.73 -26.60
N LEU A 158 8.40 -13.10 -25.51
CA LEU A 158 6.98 -12.82 -25.29
C LEU A 158 6.41 -11.84 -26.31
N MET A 159 7.16 -10.80 -26.67
CA MET A 159 6.72 -9.81 -27.65
C MET A 159 6.58 -10.43 -29.04
N LEU A 160 7.56 -11.24 -29.47
CA LEU A 160 7.47 -11.96 -30.74
C LEU A 160 6.29 -12.96 -30.75
N ILE A 161 6.11 -13.74 -29.68
CA ILE A 161 4.97 -14.67 -29.55
C ILE A 161 3.64 -13.92 -29.54
N GLN A 162 3.56 -12.76 -28.88
CA GLN A 162 2.35 -11.94 -28.83
C GLN A 162 2.00 -11.38 -30.21
N TYR A 163 3.00 -10.93 -30.98
CA TYR A 163 2.80 -10.36 -32.30
C TYR A 163 2.40 -11.40 -33.36
N GLU A 164 3.15 -12.51 -33.43
CA GLU A 164 2.91 -13.58 -34.40
C GLU A 164 1.78 -14.54 -33.98
N GLY A 165 1.32 -14.43 -32.72
CA GLY A 165 0.30 -15.26 -32.11
C GLY A 165 0.84 -16.60 -31.56
N GLU A 166 1.70 -17.28 -32.30
CA GLU A 166 2.44 -18.46 -31.81
C GLU A 166 3.77 -18.66 -32.54
N LEU A 167 4.80 -19.13 -31.84
CA LEU A 167 6.12 -19.40 -32.42
C LEU A 167 6.76 -20.67 -31.87
N CYS A 168 7.54 -21.36 -32.69
CA CYS A 168 8.44 -22.44 -32.26
C CYS A 168 9.76 -21.89 -31.70
N VAL A 169 10.49 -22.75 -30.99
CA VAL A 169 11.86 -22.43 -30.52
C VAL A 169 12.78 -22.08 -31.71
N CYS A 170 12.62 -22.77 -32.83
CA CYS A 170 13.39 -22.54 -34.05
C CYS A 170 13.24 -21.11 -34.61
N GLU A 171 12.01 -20.62 -34.70
CA GLU A 171 11.69 -19.28 -35.20
C GLU A 171 12.22 -18.21 -34.24
N LEU A 172 12.06 -18.42 -32.93
CA LEU A 172 12.61 -17.51 -31.92
C LEU A 172 14.15 -17.46 -31.94
N MET A 173 14.82 -18.60 -32.16
CA MET A 173 16.28 -18.62 -32.33
C MET A 173 16.72 -17.87 -33.57
N ALA A 174 15.99 -18.03 -34.68
CA ALA A 174 16.28 -17.33 -35.93
C ALA A 174 16.08 -15.80 -35.79
N ALA A 175 15.01 -15.38 -35.10
CA ALA A 175 14.69 -13.96 -34.92
C ALA A 175 15.59 -13.26 -33.89
N LEU A 176 16.02 -13.97 -32.84
CA LEU A 176 16.74 -13.36 -31.71
C LEU A 176 18.25 -13.69 -31.69
N GLU A 177 18.73 -14.47 -32.64
CA GLU A 177 20.13 -14.91 -32.75
C GLU A 177 20.71 -15.55 -31.45
N TYR A 178 19.86 -16.24 -30.69
CA TYR A 178 20.26 -16.97 -29.47
C TYR A 178 20.27 -18.48 -29.67
N GLU A 179 21.16 -19.16 -28.92
CA GLU A 179 21.22 -20.62 -28.90
C GLU A 179 19.98 -21.25 -28.23
N GLN A 180 19.60 -22.43 -28.73
CA GLN A 180 18.43 -23.20 -28.29
C GLN A 180 18.36 -23.41 -26.76
N PRO A 181 19.43 -23.81 -26.05
CA PRO A 181 19.34 -24.08 -24.62
C PRO A 181 18.92 -22.86 -23.81
N LYS A 182 19.33 -21.66 -24.26
CA LYS A 182 18.98 -20.39 -23.63
C LYS A 182 17.50 -20.09 -23.85
N VAL A 183 17.05 -20.04 -25.11
CA VAL A 183 15.65 -19.75 -25.46
C VAL A 183 14.69 -20.75 -24.79
N SER A 184 14.99 -22.05 -24.88
CA SER A 184 14.15 -23.10 -24.28
C SER A 184 14.01 -22.96 -22.77
N ARG A 185 15.07 -22.56 -22.06
CA ARG A 185 15.03 -22.33 -20.60
C ARG A 185 14.08 -21.20 -20.26
N HIS A 186 14.13 -20.09 -20.99
CA HIS A 186 13.26 -18.94 -20.77
C HIS A 186 11.79 -19.27 -21.06
N LEU A 187 11.50 -20.01 -22.14
CA LEU A 187 10.14 -20.48 -22.45
C LEU A 187 9.59 -21.41 -21.36
N ALA A 188 10.42 -22.32 -20.82
CA ALA A 188 10.02 -23.18 -19.72
C ALA A 188 9.67 -22.40 -18.44
N LEU A 189 10.42 -21.34 -18.13
CA LEU A 189 10.10 -20.45 -17.00
C LEU A 189 8.78 -19.71 -17.20
N LEU A 190 8.54 -19.18 -18.39
CA LEU A 190 7.29 -18.50 -18.74
C LEU A 190 6.09 -19.44 -18.70
N LYS A 191 6.26 -20.69 -19.13
CA LYS A 191 5.24 -21.74 -18.99
C LYS A 191 4.98 -22.10 -17.53
N LYS A 192 6.04 -22.25 -16.72
CA LYS A 192 5.91 -22.52 -15.28
C LYS A 192 5.17 -21.40 -14.55
N ALA A 193 5.34 -20.16 -14.99
CA ALA A 193 4.61 -19.00 -14.49
C ALA A 193 3.16 -18.92 -15.01
N GLY A 194 2.72 -19.83 -15.89
CA GLY A 194 1.39 -19.81 -16.49
C GLY A 194 1.18 -18.70 -17.53
N ILE A 195 2.24 -18.03 -17.98
CA ILE A 195 2.17 -16.94 -18.97
C ILE A 195 2.06 -17.51 -20.39
N LEU A 196 2.76 -18.61 -20.66
CA LEU A 196 2.70 -19.32 -21.93
C LEU A 196 1.96 -20.64 -21.81
N THR A 197 1.34 -21.05 -22.90
CA THR A 197 0.90 -22.43 -23.16
C THR A 197 1.62 -22.96 -24.38
N ASP A 198 1.73 -24.28 -24.49
CA ASP A 198 2.35 -24.94 -25.64
C ASP A 198 1.39 -25.91 -26.34
N ARG A 199 1.58 -26.09 -27.64
CA ARG A 199 0.95 -27.15 -28.43
C ARG A 199 2.01 -27.87 -29.25
N ARG A 200 1.85 -29.19 -29.41
CA ARG A 200 2.74 -29.99 -30.27
C ARG A 200 2.13 -30.17 -31.65
N MET A 201 2.95 -30.00 -32.69
CA MET A 201 2.57 -30.25 -34.09
C MET A 201 3.72 -30.96 -34.80
N GLY A 202 3.57 -32.28 -34.98
CA GLY A 202 4.65 -33.14 -35.46
C GLY A 202 5.83 -33.12 -34.48
N GLN A 203 7.03 -32.82 -35.00
CA GLN A 203 8.26 -32.71 -34.19
C GLN A 203 8.41 -31.36 -33.47
N TRP A 204 7.52 -30.39 -33.74
CA TRP A 204 7.66 -29.02 -33.26
C TRP A 204 6.74 -28.72 -32.09
N VAL A 205 7.20 -27.83 -31.21
CA VAL A 205 6.42 -27.29 -30.09
C VAL A 205 6.25 -25.80 -30.31
N PHE A 206 4.99 -25.36 -30.44
CA PHE A 206 4.61 -23.96 -30.61
C PHE A 206 4.16 -23.39 -29.28
N TYR A 207 4.60 -22.18 -28.97
CA TYR A 207 4.28 -21.44 -27.77
C TYR A 207 3.38 -20.27 -28.10
N ARG A 208 2.37 -20.04 -27.26
CA ARG A 208 1.45 -18.91 -27.35
C ARG A 208 1.16 -18.32 -25.99
N ILE A 209 0.75 -17.06 -25.94
CA ILE A 209 0.26 -16.44 -24.70
C ILE A 209 -0.93 -17.25 -24.16
N ASN A 210 -0.91 -17.55 -22.87
CA ASN A 210 -1.94 -18.37 -22.23
C ASN A 210 -3.32 -17.66 -22.31
N PRO A 211 -4.32 -18.25 -22.98
CA PRO A 211 -5.65 -17.66 -23.11
C PRO A 211 -6.38 -17.48 -21.78
N SER A 212 -5.98 -18.20 -20.74
CA SER A 212 -6.56 -18.10 -19.40
C SER A 212 -5.91 -17.00 -18.54
N LEU A 213 -4.99 -16.20 -19.10
CA LEU A 213 -4.43 -15.06 -18.35
C LEU A 213 -5.50 -14.05 -17.98
N PRO A 214 -5.38 -13.42 -16.79
CA PRO A 214 -6.21 -12.28 -16.41
C PRO A 214 -6.21 -11.18 -17.48
N SER A 215 -7.34 -10.50 -17.64
CA SER A 215 -7.51 -9.44 -18.66
C SER A 215 -6.47 -8.32 -18.52
N TRP A 216 -6.15 -7.91 -17.30
CA TRP A 216 -5.14 -6.90 -17.02
C TRP A 216 -3.75 -7.33 -17.52
N ALA A 217 -3.38 -8.61 -17.33
CA ALA A 217 -2.07 -9.12 -17.75
C ALA A 217 -1.96 -9.15 -19.28
N LYS A 218 -3.02 -9.58 -19.97
CA LYS A 218 -3.09 -9.52 -21.44
C LYS A 218 -2.96 -8.09 -21.96
N SER A 219 -3.64 -7.13 -21.32
CA SER A 219 -3.57 -5.71 -21.71
C SER A 219 -2.14 -5.17 -21.58
N VAL A 220 -1.43 -5.51 -20.51
CA VAL A 220 -0.02 -5.10 -20.31
C VAL A 220 0.86 -5.67 -21.42
N LEU A 221 0.73 -6.97 -21.74
CA LEU A 221 1.51 -7.61 -22.81
C LEU A 221 1.21 -7.00 -24.18
N ALA A 222 -0.07 -6.79 -24.51
CA ALA A 222 -0.50 -6.19 -25.77
C ALA A 222 0.06 -4.77 -25.92
N GLN A 223 -0.17 -3.90 -24.93
CA GLN A 223 0.35 -2.52 -24.96
C GLN A 223 1.88 -2.46 -25.06
N THR A 224 2.58 -3.34 -24.34
CA THR A 224 4.05 -3.40 -24.40
C THR A 224 4.51 -3.81 -25.81
N CYS A 225 3.85 -4.79 -26.42
CA CYS A 225 4.14 -5.25 -27.78
C CYS A 225 3.84 -4.15 -28.81
N ASP A 226 2.62 -3.60 -28.80
CA ASP A 226 2.15 -2.59 -29.76
C ASP A 226 3.03 -1.33 -29.75
N ALA A 227 3.48 -0.89 -28.57
CA ALA A 227 4.29 0.32 -28.42
C ALA A 227 5.76 0.15 -28.83
N ASN A 228 6.25 -1.09 -28.96
CA ASN A 228 7.67 -1.38 -29.18
C ASN A 228 7.89 -2.36 -30.35
N ILE A 229 6.87 -2.57 -31.21
CA ILE A 229 6.94 -3.53 -32.30
C ILE A 229 8.04 -3.21 -33.32
N SER A 230 8.36 -1.92 -33.47
CA SER A 230 9.43 -1.43 -34.35
C SER A 230 10.83 -1.91 -33.94
N GLU A 231 11.00 -2.47 -32.74
CA GLU A 231 12.28 -3.06 -32.32
C GLU A 231 12.56 -4.43 -32.98
N PHE A 232 11.56 -5.02 -33.64
CA PHE A 232 11.64 -6.34 -34.29
C PHE A 232 11.42 -6.30 -35.80
N SER A 233 11.25 -5.11 -36.39
CA SER A 233 11.04 -4.87 -37.83
C SER A 233 12.31 -4.46 -38.55
#